data_AF-A0A843RJT9-F1
#
_entry.id   AF-A0A843RJT9-F1
#
_cell.length_a   1.000
_cell.length_b   1.000
_cell.length_c   1.000
_cell.angle_alpha   90.00
_cell.angle_beta   90.00
_cell.angle_gamma   90.00
#
_symmetry.space_group_name_H-M   'P 1'
#
loop_
_entity.id
_entity.type
_entity.pdbx_description
1 polymer ?
#
loop_
_entity_poly.entity_id
_entity_poly.type
_entity_poly.pdbx_seq_one_letter_code
_entity_poly.pdbx_strand_id
1 'polypeptide(L)'
;MSLVIERKSWLAEHRGWEDVVSACLGVLIILSPVVADIAPGVAVIISAGLAGTLITMLALLELMSLERWEELLELACGLWVVVSPLVLGYDGTLRLAHFVLGGAVAVLALLELWQDRNRRSET
;
A
#
# COMPACT_ATOMS: atom_id res chain seq x y z
N MET A 1 -31.28 26.95 -17.18
CA MET A 1 -31.17 25.58 -16.63
C MET A 1 -29.82 25.01 -17.02
N SER A 2 -28.76 25.50 -16.38
CA SER A 2 -27.39 25.03 -16.54
C SER A 2 -27.14 24.03 -15.42
N LEU A 3 -26.95 22.75 -15.78
CA LEU A 3 -26.56 21.70 -14.85
C LEU A 3 -25.22 22.10 -14.22
N VAL A 4 -25.27 22.47 -12.94
CA VAL A 4 -24.09 22.53 -12.08
C VAL A 4 -23.63 21.09 -11.95
N ILE A 5 -22.71 20.67 -12.83
CA ILE A 5 -21.92 19.48 -12.60
C ILE A 5 -21.07 19.83 -11.39
N GLU A 6 -21.55 19.42 -10.23
CA GLU A 6 -20.84 19.44 -8.97
C GLU A 6 -19.62 18.53 -9.17
N ARG A 7 -18.53 19.13 -9.66
CA ARG A 7 -17.24 18.47 -9.79
C ARG A 7 -16.75 18.25 -8.37
N LYS A 8 -17.21 17.15 -7.77
CA LYS A 8 -16.89 16.66 -6.44
C LYS A 8 -15.38 16.87 -6.21
N SER A 9 -15.01 17.90 -5.45
CA SER A 9 -13.64 18.42 -5.31
C SER A 9 -12.75 17.58 -4.40
N TRP A 10 -13.00 16.27 -4.30
CA TRP A 10 -12.33 15.36 -3.36
C TRP A 10 -10.88 15.01 -3.76
N LEU A 11 -10.42 15.49 -4.91
CA LEU A 11 -9.02 15.37 -5.34
C LEU A 11 -8.16 16.58 -4.94
N ALA A 12 -8.72 17.59 -4.26
CA ALA A 12 -8.08 18.90 -4.14
C ALA A 12 -7.51 19.27 -2.75
N GLU A 13 -7.51 18.41 -1.73
CA GLU A 13 -6.94 18.77 -0.41
C GLU A 13 -6.08 17.62 0.19
N HIS A 14 -4.87 17.50 -0.35
CA HIS A 14 -3.63 16.99 0.28
C HIS A 14 -3.51 15.64 1.03
N ARG A 15 -4.48 14.72 1.03
CA ARG A 15 -4.28 13.36 1.62
C ARG A 15 -4.62 12.15 0.76
N GLY A 16 -5.78 12.13 0.11
CA GLY A 16 -6.26 10.89 -0.53
C GLY A 16 -5.47 10.34 -1.73
N TRP A 17 -4.41 11.03 -2.19
CA TRP A 17 -3.58 10.48 -3.27
C TRP A 17 -2.61 9.41 -2.75
N GLU A 18 -2.13 9.52 -1.51
CA GLU A 18 -1.23 8.55 -0.87
C GLU A 18 -2.00 7.23 -0.67
N ASP A 19 -3.15 7.31 -0.01
CA ASP A 19 -4.13 6.22 0.15
C ASP A 19 -4.45 5.52 -1.19
N VAL A 20 -4.78 6.28 -2.25
CA VAL A 20 -5.12 5.69 -3.55
C VAL A 20 -3.91 4.99 -4.18
N VAL A 21 -2.71 5.56 -4.06
CA VAL A 21 -1.49 4.93 -4.56
C VAL A 21 -1.18 3.67 -3.76
N SER A 22 -1.24 3.71 -2.44
CA SER A 22 -1.05 2.57 -1.55
C SER A 22 -2.04 1.44 -1.85
N ALA A 23 -3.32 1.76 -2.06
CA ALA A 23 -4.32 0.79 -2.50
C ALA A 23 -3.97 0.15 -3.86
N CYS A 24 -3.54 0.95 -4.84
CA CYS A 24 -3.09 0.44 -6.13
C CYS A 24 -1.85 -0.47 -5.99
N LEU A 25 -0.88 -0.10 -5.14
CA LEU A 25 0.30 -0.92 -4.87
C LEU A 25 -0.08 -2.25 -4.22
N GLY A 26 -1.01 -2.24 -3.26
CA GLY A 26 -1.57 -3.46 -2.66
C GLY A 26 -2.17 -4.40 -3.70
N VAL A 27 -2.98 -3.88 -4.63
CA VAL A 27 -3.54 -4.66 -5.75
C VAL A 27 -2.44 -5.22 -6.65
N LEU A 28 -1.42 -4.42 -6.97
CA LEU A 28 -0.28 -4.90 -7.78
C LEU A 28 0.49 -6.02 -7.06
N ILE A 29 0.63 -5.96 -5.74
CA ILE A 29 1.25 -7.02 -4.93
C ILE A 29 0.40 -8.30 -4.97
N ILE A 30 -0.93 -8.21 -4.91
CA ILE A 30 -1.82 -9.39 -5.05
C ILE A 30 -1.63 -10.06 -6.42
N LEU A 31 -1.53 -9.27 -7.48
CA LEU A 31 -1.44 -9.75 -8.86
C LEU A 31 -0.02 -10.19 -9.25
N SER A 32 1.01 -9.75 -8.53
CA SER A 32 2.42 -10.01 -8.86
C SER A 32 2.76 -11.49 -9.06
N PRO A 33 2.23 -12.47 -8.28
CA PRO A 33 2.61 -13.87 -8.47
C PRO A 33 2.00 -14.48 -9.73
N VAL A 34 0.89 -13.91 -10.24
CA VAL A 34 0.20 -14.39 -11.45
C VAL A 34 0.97 -14.01 -12.72
N VAL A 35 1.61 -12.84 -12.71
CA VAL A 35 2.38 -12.32 -13.83
C VAL A 35 3.87 -12.69 -13.75
N ALA A 36 4.28 -13.42 -12.71
CA ALA A 36 5.65 -13.86 -12.54
C ALA A 36 6.02 -14.94 -13.57
N ASP A 37 7.23 -14.86 -14.12
CA ASP A 37 7.76 -15.83 -15.09
C ASP A 37 8.10 -17.20 -14.47
N ILE A 38 7.97 -17.32 -13.15
CA ILE A 38 8.20 -18.53 -12.37
C ILE A 38 6.88 -19.03 -11.81
N ALA A 39 6.73 -20.34 -11.62
CA ALA A 39 5.59 -20.89 -10.87
C ALA A 39 5.82 -20.66 -9.36
N PRO A 40 5.13 -19.70 -8.71
CA PRO A 40 5.38 -19.40 -7.31
C PRO A 40 4.86 -20.52 -6.41
N GLY A 41 5.59 -20.82 -5.34
CA GLY A 41 5.12 -21.76 -4.32
C GLY A 41 3.87 -21.25 -3.61
N VAL A 42 3.04 -22.16 -3.08
CA VAL A 42 1.78 -21.82 -2.38
C VAL A 42 1.98 -20.81 -1.26
N ALA A 43 3.09 -20.93 -0.50
CA ALA A 43 3.41 -19.98 0.57
C ALA A 43 3.63 -18.54 0.05
N VAL A 44 4.23 -18.38 -1.14
CA VAL A 44 4.45 -17.07 -1.77
C VAL A 44 3.12 -16.46 -2.20
N ILE A 45 2.24 -17.26 -2.81
CA ILE A 45 0.89 -16.83 -3.22
C ILE A 45 0.09 -16.35 -2.00
N ILE A 46 0.10 -17.12 -0.91
CA ILE A 46 -0.62 -16.76 0.32
C ILE A 46 -0.02 -15.49 0.94
N SER A 47 1.31 -15.40 1.03
CA SER A 47 1.98 -14.23 1.60
C SER A 47 1.69 -12.95 0.83
N ALA A 48 1.83 -12.97 -0.51
CA ALA A 48 1.56 -11.84 -1.37
C ALA A 48 0.07 -11.46 -1.37
N GLY A 49 -0.82 -12.46 -1.46
CA GLY A 49 -2.26 -12.25 -1.43
C GLY A 49 -2.73 -11.62 -0.12
N LEU A 50 -2.29 -12.13 1.03
CA LEU A 50 -2.65 -11.58 2.34
C LEU A 50 -2.07 -10.18 2.55
N ALA A 51 -0.78 -9.99 2.31
CA ALA A 51 -0.13 -8.69 2.52
C ALA A 51 -0.73 -7.62 1.59
N GLY A 52 -0.89 -7.91 0.29
CA GLY A 52 -1.48 -6.98 -0.66
C GLY A 52 -2.95 -6.66 -0.35
N THR A 53 -3.71 -7.64 0.14
CA THR A 53 -5.11 -7.41 0.57
C THR A 53 -5.16 -6.52 1.79
N LEU A 54 -4.30 -6.75 2.78
CA LEU A 54 -4.22 -5.92 3.99
C LEU A 54 -3.85 -4.48 3.65
N ILE A 55 -2.81 -4.28 2.82
CA ILE A 55 -2.40 -2.95 2.31
C ILE A 55 -3.58 -2.27 1.62
N THR A 56 -4.23 -2.96 0.67
CA THR A 56 -5.39 -2.41 -0.05
C THR A 56 -6.53 -2.05 0.89
N MET A 57 -6.83 -2.89 1.88
CA MET A 57 -7.90 -2.64 2.85
C MET A 57 -7.57 -1.48 3.77
N LEU A 58 -6.36 -1.39 4.31
CA LEU A 58 -5.92 -0.32 5.20
C LEU A 58 -5.97 1.03 4.48
N ALA A 59 -5.40 1.11 3.28
CA ALA A 59 -5.44 2.32 2.48
C ALA A 59 -6.88 2.77 2.13
N LEU A 60 -7.81 1.83 1.89
CA LEU A 60 -9.21 2.17 1.64
C LEU A 60 -9.97 2.56 2.91
N LEU A 61 -9.58 2.00 4.06
CA LEU A 61 -10.13 2.33 5.37
C LEU A 61 -9.74 3.75 5.77
N GLU A 62 -8.52 4.19 5.46
CA GLU A 62 -8.01 5.52 5.80
C GLU A 62 -8.84 6.65 5.18
N LEU A 63 -9.45 6.42 4.02
CA LEU A 63 -10.43 7.31 3.40
C LEU A 63 -11.66 7.60 4.30
N MET A 64 -11.90 6.79 5.32
CA MET A 64 -12.96 6.96 6.32
C MET A 64 -12.51 7.73 7.59
N SER A 65 -11.32 8.36 7.58
CA SER A 65 -10.75 9.16 8.68
C SER A 65 -10.29 8.34 9.88
N LEU A 66 -9.45 7.33 9.65
CA LEU A 66 -8.91 6.47 10.68
C LEU A 66 -7.57 6.97 11.26
N GLU A 67 -7.15 6.31 12.34
CA GLU A 67 -6.07 6.73 13.24
C GLU A 67 -4.71 6.14 12.83
N ARG A 68 -3.62 6.73 13.33
CA ARG A 68 -2.20 6.33 13.21
C ARG A 68 -1.86 4.82 13.28
N TRP A 69 -2.73 3.99 13.86
CA TRP A 69 -2.52 2.53 13.90
C TRP A 69 -2.57 1.89 12.52
N GLU A 70 -3.33 2.46 11.58
CA GLU A 70 -3.45 1.95 10.22
C GLU A 70 -2.17 2.19 9.42
N GLU A 71 -1.64 3.41 9.45
CA GLU A 71 -0.35 3.75 8.85
C GLU A 71 0.79 2.84 9.37
N LEU A 72 0.79 2.50 10.67
CA LEU A 72 1.77 1.58 11.26
C LEU A 72 1.62 0.14 10.76
N LEU A 73 0.38 -0.34 10.59
CA LEU A 73 0.11 -1.67 10.05
C LEU A 73 0.46 -1.74 8.56
N GLU A 74 0.19 -0.69 7.80
CA GLU A 74 0.55 -0.60 6.40
C GLU A 74 2.06 -0.57 6.21
N LEU A 75 2.79 0.21 7.03
CA LEU A 75 4.24 0.19 7.08
C LEU A 75 4.77 -1.21 7.36
N ALA A 76 4.21 -1.91 8.35
CA ALA A 76 4.60 -3.27 8.68
C ALA A 76 4.36 -4.24 7.51
N CYS A 77 3.23 -4.09 6.79
CA CYS A 77 2.91 -4.90 5.62
C CYS A 77 3.88 -4.62 4.46
N GLY A 78 4.17 -3.35 4.16
CA GLY A 78 5.14 -2.96 3.13
C GLY A 78 6.53 -3.53 3.42
N LEU A 79 7.00 -3.42 4.67
CA LEU A 79 8.27 -4.00 5.11
C LEU A 79 8.26 -5.54 5.02
N TRP A 80 7.16 -6.20 5.39
CA TRP A 80 7.03 -7.64 5.20
C TRP A 80 7.14 -8.03 3.74
N VAL A 81 6.48 -7.31 2.83
CA VAL A 81 6.58 -7.57 1.38
C VAL A 81 8.04 -7.47 0.92
N VAL A 82 8.79 -6.48 1.38
CA VAL A 82 10.24 -6.35 1.10
C VAL A 82 11.05 -7.51 1.65
N VAL A 83 10.77 -7.97 2.87
CA VAL A 83 11.58 -9.02 3.54
C VAL A 83 11.19 -10.43 3.08
N SER A 84 9.94 -10.63 2.64
CA SER A 84 9.40 -11.95 2.32
C SER A 84 10.15 -12.74 1.22
N PRO A 85 10.78 -12.15 0.17
CA PRO A 85 11.60 -12.91 -0.78
C PRO A 85 12.78 -13.58 -0.11
N LEU A 86 13.36 -12.95 0.91
CA LEU A 86 14.50 -13.48 1.67
C LEU A 86 14.05 -14.62 2.58
N VAL A 87 12.87 -14.49 3.20
CA VAL A 87 12.31 -15.49 4.13
C VAL A 87 11.76 -16.71 3.40
N LEU A 88 11.06 -16.50 2.27
CA LEU A 88 10.40 -17.55 1.50
C LEU A 88 11.26 -18.08 0.34
N GLY A 89 12.41 -17.47 0.08
CA GLY A 89 13.43 -17.98 -0.85
C GLY A 89 13.06 -17.91 -2.33
N TYR A 90 12.26 -16.93 -2.76
CA TYR A 90 11.95 -16.71 -4.18
C TYR A 90 12.79 -15.59 -4.78
N ASP A 91 13.09 -15.70 -6.08
CA ASP A 91 13.97 -14.80 -6.85
C ASP A 91 13.30 -14.36 -8.17
N GLY A 92 14.07 -13.76 -9.07
CA GLY A 92 13.66 -13.29 -10.38
C GLY A 92 12.97 -11.93 -10.34
N THR A 93 12.16 -11.71 -11.37
CA THR A 93 11.33 -10.53 -11.56
C THR A 93 10.37 -10.32 -10.38
N LEU A 94 9.84 -11.40 -9.78
CA LEU A 94 8.96 -11.32 -8.62
C LEU A 94 9.64 -10.76 -7.37
N ARG A 95 10.90 -11.15 -7.10
CA ARG A 95 11.67 -10.58 -5.98
C ARG A 95 11.90 -9.09 -6.17
N LEU A 96 12.31 -8.68 -7.37
CA LEU A 96 12.52 -7.27 -7.67
C LEU A 96 11.20 -6.48 -7.55
N ALA A 97 10.10 -7.03 -8.05
CA ALA A 97 8.79 -6.42 -7.92
C ALA A 97 8.39 -6.21 -6.45
N HIS A 98 8.60 -7.19 -5.58
CA HIS A 98 8.29 -7.04 -4.16
C HIS A 98 9.22 -6.09 -3.40
N PHE A 99 10.50 -6.00 -3.77
CA PHE A 99 11.36 -4.96 -3.21
C PHE A 99 10.88 -3.56 -3.60
N VAL A 100 10.51 -3.35 -4.86
CA VAL A 100 10.05 -2.05 -5.37
C VAL A 100 8.67 -1.70 -4.81
N LEU A 101 7.70 -2.59 -4.94
CA LEU A 101 6.32 -2.35 -4.50
C LEU A 101 6.23 -2.26 -2.97
N GLY A 102 6.82 -3.21 -2.24
CA GLY A 102 6.82 -3.17 -0.78
C GLY A 102 7.60 -1.97 -0.24
N GLY A 103 8.71 -1.61 -0.89
CA GLY A 103 9.50 -0.42 -0.55
C GLY A 103 8.72 0.87 -0.78
N ALA A 104 7.98 0.96 -1.90
CA ALA A 104 7.11 2.10 -2.18
C ALA A 104 6.01 2.25 -1.11
N VAL A 105 5.33 1.15 -0.75
CA VAL A 105 4.32 1.14 0.34
C VAL A 105 4.94 1.59 1.66
N ALA A 106 6.10 1.03 2.03
CA ALA A 106 6.77 1.40 3.29
C ALA A 106 7.20 2.88 3.31
N VAL A 107 7.61 3.44 2.17
CA VAL A 107 7.97 4.86 2.07
C VAL A 107 6.72 5.74 2.19
N LEU A 108 5.62 5.41 1.51
CA LEU A 108 4.37 6.17 1.62
C LEU A 108 3.83 6.16 3.06
N ALA A 109 3.74 4.99 3.69
CA ALA A 109 3.31 4.88 5.09
C ALA A 109 4.22 5.65 6.07
N LEU A 110 5.52 5.73 5.80
CA LEU A 110 6.44 6.57 6.58
C LEU A 110 6.21 8.06 6.35
N LEU A 111 5.86 8.47 5.12
CA LEU A 111 5.54 9.84 4.79
C LEU A 111 4.24 10.27 5.49
N GLU A 112 3.20 9.45 5.45
CA GLU A 112 1.92 9.65 6.16
C GLU A 112 2.17 9.84 7.65
N LEU A 113 2.86 8.88 8.31
CA LEU A 113 3.24 8.96 9.72
C LEU A 113 4.01 10.24 10.08
N TRP A 114 4.88 10.71 9.19
CA TRP A 114 5.65 11.95 9.41
C TRP A 114 4.76 13.20 9.29
N GLN A 115 3.88 13.25 8.28
CA GLN A 115 2.93 14.34 8.11
C GLN A 115 1.97 14.41 9.32
N ASP A 116 1.47 13.26 9.76
CA ASP A 116 0.56 13.14 10.90
C ASP A 116 1.21 13.61 12.21
N ARG A 117 2.48 13.25 12.42
CA ARG A 117 3.26 13.71 13.58
C ARG A 117 3.47 15.22 13.59
N ASN A 118 3.79 15.82 12.44
CA ASN A 118 4.07 17.26 12.38
C ASN A 118 2.84 18.11 12.68
N ARG A 119 1.67 17.70 12.18
CA ARG A 119 0.40 18.40 12.44
C ARG A 119 0.05 18.50 13.93
N ARG A 120 0.44 17.50 14.72
CA ARG A 120 0.19 17.46 16.17
C ARG A 120 1.10 18.40 16.98
N SER A 121 2.19 18.90 16.40
CA SER A 121 3.13 19.78 17.10
C SER A 121 2.70 21.25 17.12
N GLU A 122 1.70 21.62 16.30
CA GLU A 122 1.20 23.00 16.16
C GLU A 122 -0.04 23.29 17.03
N THR A 123 -0.57 22.29 17.76
CA THR A 123 -1.73 22.38 18.67
C THR A 123 -1.33 22.22 20.12
#